data_AF-A0AAJ4RE95-F1
#
_entry.id   AF-A0AAJ4RE95-F1
#
_cell.length_a   1.000
_cell.length_b   1.000
_cell.length_c   1.000
_cell.angle_alpha   90.00
_cell.angle_beta   90.00
_cell.angle_gamma   90.00
#
_symmetry.space_group_name_H-M   'P 1'
#
loop_
_entity.id
_entity.type
_entity.pdbx_description
1 polymer ?
#
loop_
_entity_poly.entity_id
_entity_poly.type
_entity_poly.pdbx_seq_one_letter_code
_entity_poly.pdbx_strand_id
1 'polypeptide(L)'
;MKIKKLLLIVFIFSLVFGENFKIDEKNKQREILEKNKFLSIIEKTDDKIKRLKLLKEECNKNNAFICNVLGEYYVSSDEKNLSLGEKYLKKSCDLNSEIGCYNLIFFEMHYKQKKDSELKDLALKTCNIGYRAKYAGNACLHSGVLYLKNNETKKGLPYIKKACYLKNPKACYILGLLYNKGDYNVKKDENIAKNYLKRACDLGEKRACYMELKIYLDEGQKIRHNKRMRTIIKKLCDDFNDAEICFQYAIIRMDDIFEKTKKKKVVLPKEIVHYIKKSCILGNKKACDFLEKFSK
;
A
#
# COMPACT_ATOMS: atom_id res chain seq x y z
N MET A 1 -15.90 8.70 36.62
CA MET A 1 -16.22 7.34 36.12
C MET A 1 -16.26 7.17 34.59
N LYS A 2 -16.28 8.22 33.75
CA LYS A 2 -16.41 8.09 32.28
C LYS A 2 -15.08 7.89 31.52
N ILE A 3 -13.95 8.36 32.04
CA ILE A 3 -12.63 8.25 31.37
C ILE A 3 -12.05 6.83 31.43
N LYS A 4 -12.28 6.09 32.53
CA LYS A 4 -11.84 4.68 32.65
C LYS A 4 -12.55 3.75 31.66
N LYS A 5 -13.82 4.00 31.31
CA LYS A 5 -14.56 3.23 30.29
C LYS A 5 -14.07 3.54 28.87
N LEU A 6 -13.64 4.77 28.57
CA LEU A 6 -13.09 5.13 27.26
C LEU A 6 -11.70 4.50 27.04
N LEU A 7 -10.84 4.50 28.07
CA LEU A 7 -9.56 3.80 28.05
C LEU A 7 -9.72 2.29 27.94
N LEU A 8 -10.74 1.70 28.59
CA LEU A 8 -11.04 0.27 28.47
C LEU A 8 -11.53 -0.10 27.06
N ILE A 9 -12.31 0.76 26.39
CA ILE A 9 -12.76 0.52 25.01
C ILE A 9 -11.60 0.66 24.02
N VAL A 10 -10.67 1.61 24.24
CA VAL A 10 -9.42 1.71 23.45
C VAL A 10 -8.52 0.48 23.70
N PHE A 11 -8.49 -0.05 24.92
CA PHE A 11 -7.77 -1.27 25.28
C PHE A 11 -8.43 -2.55 24.73
N ILE A 12 -9.76 -2.61 24.65
CA ILE A 12 -10.48 -3.75 24.08
C ILE A 12 -10.37 -3.71 22.55
N PHE A 13 -10.36 -2.54 21.92
CA PHE A 13 -10.10 -2.41 20.47
C PHE A 13 -8.67 -2.80 20.08
N SER A 14 -7.68 -2.56 20.94
CA SER A 14 -6.30 -3.01 20.69
C SER A 14 -6.13 -4.52 20.88
N LEU A 15 -6.90 -5.15 21.77
CA LEU A 15 -6.85 -6.60 22.02
C LEU A 15 -7.43 -7.45 20.87
N VAL A 16 -8.33 -6.90 20.04
CA VAL A 16 -8.97 -7.66 18.95
C VAL A 16 -8.22 -7.55 17.61
N PHE A 17 -7.36 -6.53 17.40
CA PHE A 17 -6.73 -6.28 16.09
C PHE A 17 -5.28 -5.74 16.06
N GLY A 18 -4.51 -5.77 17.15
CA GLY A 18 -3.15 -5.24 17.09
C GLY A 18 -2.19 -5.85 18.10
N GLU A 19 -1.31 -6.72 17.62
CA GLU A 19 0.02 -6.80 18.24
C GLU A 19 0.60 -5.37 18.28
N ASN A 20 1.02 -4.94 19.47
CA ASN A 20 1.44 -3.57 19.78
C ASN A 20 2.70 -3.17 19.00
N PHE A 21 2.55 -2.76 17.74
CA PHE A 21 3.58 -2.03 17.03
C PHE A 21 3.56 -0.57 17.52
N LYS A 22 4.22 -0.31 18.66
CA LYS A 22 4.47 1.08 19.09
C LYS A 22 5.38 1.76 18.06
N ILE A 23 4.83 2.72 17.33
CA ILE A 23 5.60 3.60 16.45
C ILE A 23 6.35 4.59 17.34
N ASP A 24 7.67 4.69 17.19
CA ASP A 24 8.48 5.72 17.84
C ASP A 24 8.30 7.06 17.11
N GLU A 25 7.22 7.77 17.42
CA GLU A 25 6.91 9.06 16.81
C GLU A 25 7.95 10.14 17.10
N LYS A 26 8.69 10.02 18.21
CA LYS A 26 9.75 10.97 18.60
C LYS A 26 10.94 10.87 17.66
N ASN A 27 11.37 9.65 17.33
CA ASN A 27 12.44 9.43 16.37
C ASN A 27 12.05 9.85 14.94
N LYS A 28 10.78 9.63 14.56
CA LYS A 28 10.24 10.12 13.28
C LYS A 28 10.31 11.64 13.12
N GLN A 29 9.89 12.38 14.15
CA GLN A 29 9.89 13.85 14.09
C GLN A 29 11.31 14.42 14.05
N ARG A 30 12.24 13.80 14.80
CA ARG A 30 13.65 14.19 14.81
C ARG A 30 14.31 14.05 13.43
N GLU A 31 14.10 12.92 12.75
CA GLU A 31 14.63 12.71 11.39
C GLU A 31 14.15 13.78 10.40
N ILE A 32 12.86 14.14 10.47
CA ILE A 32 12.26 15.14 9.56
C ILE A 32 12.85 16.53 9.81
N LEU A 33 13.02 16.90 11.08
CA LEU A 33 13.57 18.20 11.45
C LEU A 33 15.04 18.33 11.03
N GLU A 34 15.86 17.30 11.29
CA GLU A 34 17.27 17.30 10.87
C GLU A 34 17.42 17.31 9.35
N LYS A 35 16.59 16.54 8.63
CA LYS A 35 16.51 16.57 7.17
C LYS A 35 16.25 17.99 6.64
N ASN A 36 15.20 18.64 7.13
CA ASN A 36 14.79 19.96 6.61
C ASN A 36 15.85 21.02 6.90
N LYS A 37 16.41 21.03 8.11
CA LYS A 37 17.48 21.95 8.49
C LYS A 37 18.69 21.77 7.58
N PHE A 38 19.10 20.53 7.33
CA PHE A 38 20.31 20.28 6.57
C PHE A 38 20.15 20.47 5.06
N LEU A 39 19.01 20.10 4.48
CA LEU A 39 18.72 20.38 3.06
C LEU A 39 18.85 21.88 2.74
N SER A 40 18.37 22.75 3.63
CA SER A 40 18.51 24.20 3.46
C SER A 40 19.96 24.71 3.42
N ILE A 41 20.89 24.00 4.07
CA ILE A 41 22.32 24.35 4.09
C ILE A 41 22.97 23.88 2.78
N ILE A 42 22.61 22.67 2.31
CA ILE A 42 23.09 22.12 1.03
C ILE A 42 22.67 23.01 -0.14
N GLU A 43 21.40 23.40 -0.18
CA GLU A 43 20.82 24.19 -1.27
C GLU A 43 21.50 25.56 -1.41
N LYS A 44 21.98 26.13 -0.31
CA LYS A 44 22.73 27.40 -0.29
C LYS A 44 24.21 27.27 -0.64
N THR A 45 24.71 26.04 -0.83
CA THR A 45 26.13 25.80 -1.11
C THR A 45 26.31 25.45 -2.58
N ASP A 46 26.65 26.43 -3.42
CA ASP A 46 26.79 26.25 -4.88
C ASP A 46 28.02 25.41 -5.27
N ASP A 47 29.07 25.42 -4.44
CA ASP A 47 30.27 24.63 -4.66
C ASP A 47 30.06 23.15 -4.30
N LYS A 48 30.10 22.29 -5.33
CA LYS A 48 29.97 20.84 -5.22
C LYS A 48 31.00 20.19 -4.28
N ILE A 49 32.26 20.62 -4.34
CA ILE A 49 33.35 20.07 -3.52
C ILE A 49 33.10 20.41 -2.04
N LYS A 50 32.76 21.68 -1.77
CA LYS A 50 32.43 22.14 -0.42
C LYS A 50 31.21 21.42 0.13
N ARG A 51 30.18 21.22 -0.69
CA ARG A 51 28.97 20.46 -0.35
C ARG A 51 29.31 19.02 0.03
N LEU A 52 30.05 18.30 -0.81
CA LEU A 52 30.45 16.91 -0.53
C LEU A 52 31.33 16.79 0.72
N LYS A 53 32.20 17.76 0.98
CA LYS A 53 33.00 17.81 2.22
C LYS A 53 32.08 17.91 3.45
N LEU A 54 31.14 18.85 3.45
CA LEU A 54 30.17 19.02 4.53
C LEU A 54 29.32 17.77 4.75
N LEU A 55 28.81 17.17 3.68
CA LEU A 55 28.06 15.91 3.75
C LEU A 55 28.86 14.81 4.46
N LYS A 56 30.15 14.64 4.09
CA LYS A 56 31.04 13.65 4.69
C LYS A 56 31.27 13.90 6.18
N GLU A 57 31.52 15.15 6.56
CA GLU A 57 31.71 15.53 7.96
C GLU A 57 30.45 15.22 8.81
N GLU A 58 29.26 15.52 8.32
CA GLU A 58 28.01 15.24 9.05
C GLU A 58 27.68 13.74 9.10
N CYS A 59 27.91 12.99 8.02
CA CYS A 59 27.81 11.53 8.10
C CYS A 59 28.84 10.94 9.07
N ASN A 60 30.04 11.52 9.20
CA ASN A 60 31.04 11.10 10.18
C ASN A 60 30.58 11.34 11.62
N LYS A 61 29.76 12.37 11.87
CA LYS A 61 29.06 12.60 13.14
C LYS A 61 27.83 11.68 13.35
N ASN A 62 27.76 10.57 12.62
CA ASN A 62 26.69 9.58 12.70
C ASN A 62 25.29 10.12 12.36
N ASN A 63 25.19 11.13 11.49
CA ASN A 63 23.90 11.51 10.93
C ASN A 63 23.46 10.49 9.87
N ALA A 64 22.54 9.60 10.24
CA ALA A 64 22.10 8.49 9.41
C ALA A 64 21.46 8.95 8.09
N PHE A 65 20.67 10.03 8.12
CA PHE A 65 20.06 10.61 6.92
C PHE A 65 21.13 11.13 5.95
N ILE A 66 22.19 11.77 6.45
CA ILE A 66 23.27 12.30 5.60
C ILE A 66 24.11 11.18 5.01
N CYS A 67 24.38 10.13 5.79
CA CYS A 67 25.00 8.94 5.23
C CYS A 67 24.15 8.32 4.09
N ASN A 68 22.82 8.31 4.21
CA ASN A 68 21.97 7.86 3.10
C ASN A 68 22.13 8.76 1.86
N VAL A 69 22.09 10.08 2.03
CA VAL A 69 22.24 11.05 0.91
C VAL A 69 23.59 10.87 0.21
N LEU A 70 24.68 10.69 0.96
CA LEU A 70 25.99 10.38 0.39
C LEU A 70 26.00 9.06 -0.37
N GLY A 71 25.39 8.02 0.20
CA GLY A 71 25.28 6.72 -0.43
C GLY A 71 24.56 6.80 -1.78
N GLU A 72 23.40 7.47 -1.81
CA GLU A 72 22.64 7.70 -3.02
C GLU A 72 23.42 8.53 -4.05
N TYR A 73 24.06 9.63 -3.62
CA TYR A 73 24.90 10.45 -4.49
C TYR A 73 25.98 9.63 -5.20
N TYR A 74 26.71 8.79 -4.46
CA TYR A 74 27.76 7.96 -5.05
C TYR A 74 27.23 6.82 -5.94
N VAL A 75 25.96 6.45 -5.81
CA VAL A 75 25.31 5.46 -6.67
C VAL A 75 24.78 6.08 -7.96
N SER A 76 24.21 7.29 -7.89
CA SER A 76 23.45 7.89 -9.00
C SER A 76 24.13 9.06 -9.72
N SER A 77 25.24 9.60 -9.20
CA SER A 77 25.93 10.73 -9.84
C SER A 77 26.77 10.32 -11.04
N ASP A 78 27.14 11.29 -11.88
CA ASP A 78 28.08 11.09 -12.99
C ASP A 78 29.46 10.63 -12.50
N GLU A 79 29.83 11.01 -11.27
CA GLU A 79 31.03 10.56 -10.56
C GLU A 79 30.75 9.30 -9.72
N LYS A 80 29.93 8.37 -10.25
CA LYS A 80 29.52 7.17 -9.51
C LYS A 80 30.72 6.42 -8.93
N ASN A 81 30.60 6.03 -7.67
CA ASN A 81 31.54 5.18 -6.97
C ASN A 81 30.74 4.18 -6.12
N LEU A 82 30.49 3.00 -6.68
CA LEU A 82 29.63 1.99 -6.05
C LEU A 82 30.17 1.52 -4.69
N SER A 83 31.49 1.48 -4.51
CA SER A 83 32.13 1.10 -3.24
C SER A 83 31.84 2.12 -2.14
N LEU A 84 31.97 3.42 -2.43
CA LEU A 84 31.57 4.48 -1.50
C LEU A 84 30.06 4.50 -1.28
N GLY A 85 29.27 4.30 -2.35
CA GLY A 85 27.82 4.20 -2.28
C GLY A 85 27.38 3.14 -1.27
N GLU A 86 27.86 1.91 -1.44
CA GLU A 86 27.62 0.78 -0.53
C GLU A 86 28.05 1.12 0.91
N LYS A 87 29.26 1.65 1.09
CA LYS A 87 29.80 2.02 2.40
C LYS A 87 28.88 2.98 3.15
N TYR A 88 28.41 4.04 2.50
CA TYR A 88 27.58 5.05 3.14
C TYR A 88 26.13 4.59 3.35
N LEU A 89 25.56 3.82 2.42
CA LEU A 89 24.25 3.17 2.61
C LEU A 89 24.28 2.18 3.78
N LYS A 90 25.32 1.36 3.86
CA LYS A 90 25.54 0.45 4.99
C LYS A 90 25.66 1.20 6.31
N LYS A 91 26.49 2.24 6.37
CA LYS A 91 26.60 3.09 7.58
C LYS A 91 25.26 3.70 7.97
N SER A 92 24.49 4.21 7.01
CA SER A 92 23.14 4.73 7.27
C SER A 92 22.21 3.67 7.88
N CYS A 93 22.23 2.45 7.32
CA CYS A 93 21.46 1.33 7.85
C CYS A 93 21.92 0.89 9.25
N ASP A 94 23.22 0.88 9.51
CA ASP A 94 23.80 0.53 10.82
C ASP A 94 23.43 1.55 11.90
N LEU A 95 23.19 2.80 11.50
CA LEU A 95 22.62 3.85 12.33
C LEU A 95 21.08 3.80 12.43
N ASN A 96 20.48 2.66 12.12
CA ASN A 96 19.04 2.42 12.12
C ASN A 96 18.23 3.37 11.23
N SER A 97 18.79 3.84 10.10
CA SER A 97 17.98 4.53 9.11
C SER A 97 17.14 3.53 8.31
N GLU A 98 15.82 3.65 8.41
CA GLU A 98 14.86 2.90 7.60
C GLU A 98 15.14 3.07 6.09
N ILE A 99 15.40 4.31 5.66
CA ILE A 99 15.65 4.65 4.26
C ILE A 99 17.02 4.10 3.83
N GLY A 100 18.04 4.24 4.69
CA GLY A 100 19.37 3.69 4.43
C GLY A 100 19.36 2.17 4.25
N CYS A 101 18.67 1.43 5.13
CA CYS A 101 18.55 -0.02 4.99
C CYS A 101 17.79 -0.42 3.73
N TYR A 102 16.71 0.29 3.40
CA TYR A 102 15.95 0.01 2.18
C TYR A 102 16.75 0.31 0.91
N ASN A 103 17.49 1.42 0.87
CA ASN A 103 18.37 1.75 -0.24
C ASN A 103 19.54 0.77 -0.35
N LEU A 104 20.04 0.24 0.77
CA LEU A 104 21.02 -0.85 0.76
C LEU A 104 20.43 -2.14 0.16
N ILE A 105 19.19 -2.51 0.49
CA ILE A 105 18.50 -3.66 -0.16
C ILE A 105 18.48 -3.46 -1.68
N PHE A 106 18.05 -2.30 -2.16
CA PHE A 106 18.05 -2.01 -3.58
C PHE A 106 19.44 -2.07 -4.20
N PHE A 107 20.44 -1.49 -3.54
CA PHE A 107 21.82 -1.55 -4.00
C PHE A 107 22.30 -3.00 -4.17
N GLU A 108 22.08 -3.83 -3.16
CA GLU A 108 22.48 -5.23 -3.14
C GLU A 108 21.77 -6.06 -4.23
N MET A 109 20.49 -5.81 -4.48
CA MET A 109 19.75 -6.46 -5.57
C MET A 109 20.28 -6.04 -6.94
N HIS A 110 20.45 -4.73 -7.17
CA HIS A 110 20.75 -4.21 -8.51
C HIS A 110 22.23 -4.28 -8.90
N TYR A 111 23.15 -4.08 -7.95
CA TYR A 111 24.59 -4.03 -8.23
C TYR A 111 25.35 -5.28 -7.80
N LYS A 112 24.88 -5.99 -6.76
CA LYS A 112 25.49 -7.25 -6.29
C LYS A 112 24.72 -8.48 -6.75
N GLN A 113 23.55 -8.30 -7.37
CA GLN A 113 22.70 -9.38 -7.89
C GLN A 113 22.33 -10.42 -6.80
N LYS A 114 22.25 -9.98 -5.54
CA LYS A 114 21.81 -10.84 -4.44
C LYS A 114 20.35 -11.24 -4.61
N LYS A 115 20.05 -12.49 -4.31
CA LYS A 115 18.68 -13.00 -4.30
C LYS A 115 17.94 -12.55 -3.05
N ASP A 116 16.62 -12.51 -3.13
CA ASP A 116 15.72 -12.19 -2.01
C ASP A 116 16.04 -12.99 -0.73
N SER A 117 16.37 -14.27 -0.86
CA SER A 117 16.73 -15.15 0.26
C SER A 117 17.97 -14.68 1.01
N GLU A 118 18.93 -14.07 0.33
CA GLU A 118 20.19 -13.57 0.90
C GLU A 118 19.99 -12.21 1.61
N LEU A 119 18.89 -11.53 1.33
CA LEU A 119 18.56 -10.21 1.89
C LEU A 119 17.55 -10.29 3.05
N LYS A 120 17.18 -11.50 3.46
CA LYS A 120 16.18 -11.75 4.50
C LYS A 120 16.48 -10.97 5.78
N ASP A 121 17.72 -11.01 6.28
CA ASP A 121 18.08 -10.36 7.53
C ASP A 121 18.05 -8.83 7.42
N LEU A 122 18.47 -8.28 6.27
CA LEU A 122 18.41 -6.85 6.01
C LEU A 122 16.96 -6.36 5.85
N ALA A 123 16.10 -7.15 5.19
CA ALA A 123 14.67 -6.89 5.10
C ALA A 123 13.99 -6.95 6.47
N LEU A 124 14.37 -7.90 7.32
CA LEU A 124 13.89 -8.00 8.70
C LEU A 124 14.32 -6.81 9.54
N LYS A 125 15.59 -6.41 9.45
CA LYS A 125 16.11 -5.20 10.10
C LYS A 125 15.31 -3.97 9.68
N THR A 126 15.11 -3.77 8.37
CA THR A 126 14.33 -2.65 7.81
C THR A 126 12.89 -2.65 8.31
N CYS A 127 12.25 -3.83 8.30
CA CYS A 127 10.91 -4.02 8.83
C CYS A 127 10.82 -3.67 10.32
N ASN A 128 11.79 -4.08 11.12
CA ASN A 128 11.80 -3.87 12.57
C ASN A 128 11.99 -2.39 12.94
N ILE A 129 12.92 -1.72 12.26
CA ILE A 129 13.25 -0.30 12.48
C ILE A 129 12.12 0.63 12.04
N GLY A 130 11.59 0.40 10.84
CA GLY A 130 10.79 1.43 10.18
C GLY A 130 9.30 1.36 10.45
N TYR A 131 8.63 2.44 10.07
CA TYR A 131 7.20 2.69 10.32
C TYR A 131 6.51 3.27 9.09
N ARG A 132 7.20 3.40 7.95
CA ARG A 132 6.63 3.95 6.71
C ARG A 132 6.18 2.82 5.80
N ALA A 133 4.99 2.94 5.23
CA ALA A 133 4.43 1.96 4.30
C ALA A 133 5.39 1.61 3.14
N LYS A 134 6.07 2.64 2.61
CA LYS A 134 6.97 2.54 1.45
C LYS A 134 8.23 1.73 1.74
N TYR A 135 8.80 1.83 2.94
CA TYR A 135 10.09 1.22 3.25
C TYR A 135 9.87 0.01 4.16
N ALA A 136 9.56 0.20 5.44
CA ALA A 136 9.29 -0.91 6.34
C ALA A 136 8.06 -1.71 5.96
N GLY A 137 6.97 -1.08 5.49
CA GLY A 137 5.80 -1.83 5.06
C GLY A 137 6.11 -2.85 3.95
N ASN A 138 6.91 -2.45 2.95
CA ASN A 138 7.38 -3.34 1.89
C ASN A 138 8.36 -4.39 2.41
N ALA A 139 9.31 -4.01 3.26
CA ALA A 139 10.29 -4.95 3.83
C ALA A 139 9.63 -6.01 4.75
N CYS A 140 8.64 -5.60 5.55
CA CYS A 140 7.84 -6.49 6.38
C CYS A 140 7.02 -7.45 5.54
N LEU A 141 6.38 -6.95 4.47
CA LEU A 141 5.63 -7.80 3.56
C LEU A 141 6.55 -8.84 2.91
N HIS A 142 7.71 -8.41 2.41
CA HIS A 142 8.69 -9.29 1.79
C HIS A 142 9.15 -10.40 2.74
N SER A 143 9.57 -10.02 3.95
CA SER A 143 10.01 -10.96 4.99
C SER A 143 8.91 -11.95 5.37
N GLY A 144 7.68 -11.45 5.55
CA GLY A 144 6.52 -12.28 5.85
C GLY A 144 6.24 -13.32 4.77
N VAL A 145 6.26 -12.92 3.49
CA VAL A 145 6.07 -13.82 2.35
C VAL A 145 7.19 -14.85 2.23
N LEU A 146 8.45 -14.47 2.48
CA LEU A 146 9.56 -15.43 2.49
C LEU A 146 9.35 -16.52 3.56
N TYR A 147 8.94 -16.14 4.77
CA TYR A 147 8.61 -17.11 5.80
C TYR A 147 7.44 -18.02 5.40
N LEU A 148 6.38 -17.48 4.78
CA LEU A 148 5.27 -18.30 4.30
C LEU A 148 5.73 -19.33 3.26
N LYS A 149 6.56 -18.93 2.29
CA LYS A 149 7.11 -19.84 1.26
C LYS A 149 7.96 -20.96 1.86
N ASN A 150 8.60 -20.72 3.00
CA ASN A 150 9.39 -21.70 3.73
C ASN A 150 8.57 -22.51 4.75
N ASN A 151 7.25 -22.47 4.70
CA ASN A 151 6.33 -23.12 5.65
C ASN A 151 6.48 -22.65 7.11
N GLU A 152 7.06 -21.46 7.33
CA GLU A 152 7.26 -20.85 8.65
C GLU A 152 6.13 -19.86 9.01
N THR A 153 4.86 -20.24 8.84
CA THR A 153 3.70 -19.33 8.98
C THR A 153 3.68 -18.57 10.29
N LYS A 154 3.97 -19.23 11.41
CA LYS A 154 3.97 -18.60 12.75
C LYS A 154 4.95 -17.42 12.83
N LYS A 155 6.07 -17.48 12.09
CA LYS A 155 7.03 -16.38 12.01
C LYS A 155 6.62 -15.34 10.97
N GLY A 156 6.07 -15.76 9.83
CA GLY A 156 5.73 -14.87 8.72
C GLY A 156 4.50 -13.99 8.96
N LEU A 157 3.45 -14.55 9.56
CA LEU A 157 2.16 -13.88 9.71
C LEU A 157 2.23 -12.55 10.49
N PRO A 158 2.97 -12.44 11.63
CA PRO A 158 3.18 -11.17 12.31
C PRO A 158 3.79 -10.07 11.43
N TYR A 159 4.72 -10.41 10.52
CA TYR A 159 5.32 -9.42 9.62
C TYR A 159 4.33 -8.93 8.55
N ILE A 160 3.48 -9.82 8.01
CA ILE A 160 2.43 -9.40 7.07
C ILE A 160 1.39 -8.53 7.79
N LYS A 161 1.02 -8.88 9.03
CA LYS A 161 0.17 -8.04 9.90
C LYS A 161 0.80 -6.67 10.15
N LYS A 162 2.10 -6.61 10.47
CA LYS A 162 2.85 -5.36 10.61
C LYS A 162 2.82 -4.53 9.33
N ALA A 163 3.09 -5.14 8.18
CA ALA A 163 3.05 -4.44 6.89
C ALA A 163 1.66 -3.82 6.64
N CYS A 164 0.59 -4.58 6.88
CA CYS A 164 -0.77 -4.05 6.77
C CYS A 164 -1.05 -2.94 7.80
N TYR A 165 -0.58 -3.09 9.04
CA TYR A 165 -0.64 -2.06 10.09
C TYR A 165 0.03 -0.77 9.62
N LEU A 166 1.20 -0.86 8.98
CA LEU A 166 1.93 0.23 8.34
C LEU A 166 1.28 0.75 7.04
N LYS A 167 0.00 0.42 6.80
CA LYS A 167 -0.77 0.85 5.62
C LYS A 167 -0.22 0.35 4.28
N ASN A 168 0.45 -0.80 4.26
CA ASN A 168 0.81 -1.45 3.00
C ASN A 168 -0.44 -2.14 2.39
N PRO A 169 -0.94 -1.68 1.21
CA PRO A 169 -2.18 -2.20 0.62
C PRO A 169 -2.08 -3.68 0.25
N LYS A 170 -0.94 -4.10 -0.32
CA LYS A 170 -0.69 -5.50 -0.74
C LYS A 170 -0.68 -6.46 0.45
N ALA A 171 -0.09 -6.05 1.57
CA ALA A 171 -0.07 -6.87 2.78
C ALA A 171 -1.48 -7.10 3.35
N CYS A 172 -2.31 -6.06 3.41
CA CYS A 172 -3.70 -6.22 3.81
C CYS A 172 -4.45 -7.15 2.87
N TYR A 173 -4.22 -7.06 1.57
CA TYR A 173 -4.83 -7.96 0.59
C TYR A 173 -4.41 -9.42 0.78
N ILE A 174 -3.11 -9.68 1.02
CA ILE A 174 -2.61 -11.03 1.30
C ILE A 174 -3.24 -11.61 2.57
N LEU A 175 -3.38 -10.82 3.65
CA LEU A 175 -4.11 -11.28 4.84
C LEU A 175 -5.56 -11.62 4.50
N GLY A 176 -6.24 -10.77 3.72
CA GLY A 176 -7.58 -11.05 3.21
C GLY A 176 -7.66 -12.40 2.51
N LEU A 177 -6.72 -12.70 1.62
CA LEU A 177 -6.63 -13.99 0.91
C LEU A 177 -6.38 -15.18 1.84
N LEU A 178 -5.43 -15.05 2.76
CA LEU A 178 -5.06 -16.13 3.69
C LEU A 178 -6.25 -16.54 4.55
N TYR A 179 -6.95 -15.58 5.15
CA TYR A 179 -8.14 -15.84 5.95
C TYR A 179 -9.34 -16.29 5.09
N ASN A 180 -9.46 -15.84 3.84
CA ASN A 180 -10.55 -16.27 2.95
C ASN A 180 -10.44 -17.75 2.54
N LYS A 181 -9.21 -18.19 2.25
CA LYS A 181 -8.95 -19.56 1.75
C LYS A 181 -8.64 -20.55 2.85
N GLY A 182 -8.03 -20.10 3.95
CA GLY A 182 -7.47 -20.98 4.97
C GLY A 182 -6.10 -21.57 4.59
N ASP A 183 -5.32 -20.87 3.77
CA ASP A 183 -4.03 -21.35 3.26
C ASP A 183 -2.90 -21.14 4.29
N TYR A 184 -1.76 -21.82 4.08
CA TYR A 184 -0.54 -21.67 4.90
C TYR A 184 -0.77 -21.91 6.41
N ASN A 185 -1.62 -22.85 6.81
CA ASN A 185 -1.98 -23.10 8.22
C ASN A 185 -2.64 -21.90 8.92
N VAL A 186 -3.22 -20.96 8.15
CA VAL A 186 -4.11 -19.92 8.68
C VAL A 186 -5.52 -20.49 8.68
N LYS A 187 -6.21 -20.48 9.82
CA LYS A 187 -7.60 -20.94 9.88
C LYS A 187 -8.48 -20.00 9.03
N LYS A 188 -9.32 -20.58 8.15
CA LYS A 188 -10.30 -19.83 7.37
C LYS A 188 -11.21 -19.03 8.32
N ASP A 189 -11.37 -17.74 8.04
CA ASP A 189 -12.26 -16.83 8.76
C ASP A 189 -12.73 -15.73 7.79
N GLU A 190 -14.00 -15.81 7.37
CA GLU A 190 -14.57 -14.92 6.37
C GLU A 190 -14.74 -13.49 6.88
N ASN A 191 -14.99 -13.29 8.17
CA ASN A 191 -15.15 -11.96 8.75
C ASN A 191 -13.81 -11.24 8.80
N ILE A 192 -12.75 -11.93 9.22
CA ILE A 192 -11.39 -11.39 9.20
C ILE A 192 -10.96 -11.10 7.76
N ALA A 193 -11.25 -12.02 6.82
CA ALA A 193 -10.95 -11.83 5.40
C ALA A 193 -11.59 -10.56 4.84
N LYS A 194 -12.91 -10.39 5.03
CA LYS A 194 -13.65 -9.20 4.59
C LYS A 194 -13.06 -7.92 5.16
N ASN A 195 -12.71 -7.90 6.45
CA ASN A 195 -12.10 -6.73 7.09
C ASN A 195 -10.76 -6.34 6.46
N TYR A 196 -9.89 -7.32 6.19
CA TYR A 196 -8.59 -7.07 5.55
C TYR A 196 -8.74 -6.67 4.08
N LEU A 197 -9.64 -7.30 3.33
CA LEU A 197 -9.95 -6.92 1.94
C LEU A 197 -10.50 -5.50 1.85
N LYS A 198 -11.44 -5.15 2.74
CA LYS A 198 -11.99 -3.80 2.88
C LYS A 198 -10.89 -2.77 3.10
N ARG A 199 -10.02 -3.03 4.08
CA ARG A 199 -8.87 -2.16 4.39
C ARG A 199 -7.90 -2.04 3.22
N ALA A 200 -7.59 -3.13 2.54
CA ALA A 200 -6.73 -3.11 1.37
C ALA A 200 -7.33 -2.29 0.21
N CYS A 201 -8.64 -2.40 -0.03
CA CYS A 201 -9.35 -1.61 -1.03
C CYS A 201 -9.34 -0.11 -0.69
N ASP A 202 -9.57 0.22 0.59
CA ASP A 202 -9.51 1.60 1.10
C ASP A 202 -8.09 2.20 0.97
N LEU A 203 -7.06 1.35 1.04
CA LEU A 203 -5.65 1.72 0.80
C LEU A 203 -5.25 1.70 -0.69
N GLY A 204 -6.18 1.41 -1.60
CA GLY A 204 -5.96 1.47 -3.04
C GLY A 204 -5.54 0.15 -3.71
N GLU A 205 -5.57 -1.00 -3.02
CA GLU A 205 -5.35 -2.28 -3.68
C GLU A 205 -6.55 -2.66 -4.57
N LYS A 206 -6.38 -2.50 -5.88
CA LYS A 206 -7.34 -2.90 -6.92
C LYS A 206 -7.97 -4.26 -6.65
N ARG A 207 -7.12 -5.27 -6.49
CA ARG A 207 -7.56 -6.67 -6.41
C ARG A 207 -8.42 -6.91 -5.17
N ALA A 208 -8.17 -6.18 -4.10
CA ALA A 208 -8.99 -6.24 -2.90
C ALA A 208 -10.39 -5.64 -3.13
N CYS A 209 -10.50 -4.53 -3.85
CA CYS A 209 -11.80 -3.96 -4.22
C CYS A 209 -12.63 -4.93 -5.07
N TYR A 210 -12.01 -5.62 -6.03
CA TYR A 210 -12.67 -6.68 -6.80
C TYR A 210 -13.13 -7.82 -5.93
N MET A 211 -12.27 -8.30 -5.04
CA MET A 211 -12.63 -9.41 -4.15
C MET A 211 -13.74 -9.03 -3.17
N GLU A 212 -13.73 -7.81 -2.65
CA GLU A 212 -14.79 -7.32 -1.79
C GLU A 212 -16.13 -7.26 -2.54
N LEU A 213 -16.14 -6.73 -3.77
CA LEU A 213 -17.33 -6.71 -4.62
C LEU A 213 -17.82 -8.13 -4.96
N LYS A 214 -16.90 -9.04 -5.29
CA LYS A 214 -17.21 -10.43 -5.62
C LYS A 214 -17.86 -11.14 -4.43
N ILE A 215 -17.26 -11.08 -3.25
CA ILE A 215 -17.81 -11.69 -2.03
C ILE A 215 -19.22 -11.13 -1.74
N TYR A 216 -19.40 -9.82 -1.90
CA TYR A 216 -20.71 -9.20 -1.70
C TYR A 216 -21.79 -9.74 -2.65
N LEU A 217 -21.42 -9.96 -3.91
CA LEU A 217 -22.31 -10.52 -4.93
C LEU A 217 -22.59 -12.02 -4.73
N ASP A 218 -21.55 -12.79 -4.38
CA ASP A 218 -21.65 -14.23 -4.12
C ASP A 218 -22.60 -14.53 -2.93
N GLU A 219 -22.75 -13.58 -2.00
CA GLU A 219 -23.73 -13.63 -0.91
C GLU A 219 -25.17 -13.28 -1.32
N GLY A 220 -25.41 -13.09 -2.62
CA GLY A 220 -26.72 -12.73 -3.17
C GLY A 220 -27.17 -11.31 -2.84
N GLN A 221 -26.26 -10.45 -2.36
CA GLN A 221 -26.63 -9.11 -1.91
C GLN A 221 -26.76 -8.13 -3.09
N LYS A 222 -27.78 -7.28 -3.03
CA LYS A 222 -28.04 -6.27 -4.07
C LYS A 222 -27.16 -5.03 -3.84
N ILE A 223 -26.20 -4.79 -4.74
CA ILE A 223 -25.32 -3.59 -4.72
C ILE A 223 -26.12 -2.30 -4.57
N ARG A 224 -27.28 -2.27 -5.22
CA ARG A 224 -28.19 -1.13 -5.26
C ARG A 224 -28.43 -0.47 -3.90
N HIS A 225 -28.63 -1.23 -2.82
CA HIS A 225 -28.91 -0.66 -1.50
C HIS A 225 -27.65 -0.37 -0.67
N ASN A 226 -26.46 -0.72 -1.19
CA ASN A 226 -25.21 -0.60 -0.48
C ASN A 226 -24.35 0.55 -1.03
N LYS A 227 -24.25 1.64 -0.25
CA LYS A 227 -23.45 2.83 -0.64
C LYS A 227 -21.99 2.47 -0.93
N ARG A 228 -21.38 1.59 -0.13
CA ARG A 228 -19.98 1.20 -0.30
C ARG A 228 -19.78 0.44 -1.62
N MET A 229 -20.65 -0.52 -1.92
CA MET A 229 -20.54 -1.28 -3.17
C MET A 229 -20.77 -0.41 -4.41
N ARG A 230 -21.67 0.57 -4.34
CA ARG A 230 -21.83 1.58 -5.41
C ARG A 230 -20.56 2.42 -5.60
N THR A 231 -19.89 2.80 -4.51
CA THR A 231 -18.60 3.50 -4.60
C THR A 231 -17.50 2.60 -5.17
N ILE A 232 -17.43 1.34 -4.73
CA ILE A 232 -16.42 0.38 -5.21
C ILE A 232 -16.60 0.10 -6.70
N ILE A 233 -17.80 -0.23 -7.16
CA ILE A 233 -18.02 -0.57 -8.58
C ILE A 233 -17.72 0.63 -9.50
N LYS A 234 -18.06 1.85 -9.07
CA LYS A 234 -17.69 3.09 -9.77
C LYS A 234 -16.17 3.26 -9.83
N LYS A 235 -15.50 3.16 -8.68
CA LYS A 235 -14.03 3.25 -8.57
C LYS A 235 -13.35 2.21 -9.46
N LEU A 236 -13.86 0.98 -9.46
CA LEU A 236 -13.33 -0.09 -10.28
C LEU A 236 -13.44 0.23 -11.78
N CYS A 237 -14.57 0.77 -12.24
CA CYS A 237 -14.68 1.23 -13.61
C CYS A 237 -13.74 2.41 -13.92
N ASP A 238 -13.66 3.40 -13.02
CA ASP A 238 -12.88 4.63 -13.23
C ASP A 238 -11.38 4.35 -13.29
N ASP A 239 -10.85 3.64 -12.30
CA ASP A 239 -9.41 3.46 -12.10
C ASP A 239 -8.82 2.34 -12.98
N PHE A 240 -9.66 1.39 -13.39
CA PHE A 240 -9.18 0.13 -13.95
C PHE A 240 -9.72 -0.22 -15.32
N ASN A 241 -10.62 0.60 -15.87
CA ASN A 241 -11.12 0.47 -17.23
C ASN A 241 -11.62 -0.96 -17.54
N ASP A 242 -12.34 -1.55 -16.59
CA ASP A 242 -12.97 -2.85 -16.75
C ASP A 242 -14.34 -2.68 -17.40
N ALA A 243 -14.45 -3.16 -18.65
CA ALA A 243 -15.63 -2.95 -19.48
C ALA A 243 -16.90 -3.50 -18.84
N GLU A 244 -16.85 -4.72 -18.27
CA GLU A 244 -18.01 -5.35 -17.64
C GLU A 244 -18.44 -4.59 -16.39
N ILE A 245 -17.49 -4.19 -15.55
CA ILE A 245 -17.77 -3.39 -14.35
C ILE A 245 -18.35 -2.01 -14.70
N CYS A 246 -17.85 -1.37 -15.75
CA CYS A 246 -18.40 -0.10 -16.24
C CYS A 246 -19.86 -0.25 -16.68
N PHE A 247 -20.19 -1.33 -17.40
CA PHE A 247 -21.57 -1.59 -17.80
C PHE A 247 -22.46 -1.88 -16.59
N GLN A 248 -22.02 -2.75 -15.68
CA GLN A 248 -22.77 -3.09 -14.48
C GLN A 248 -23.04 -1.86 -13.60
N TYR A 249 -22.08 -0.95 -13.45
CA TYR A 249 -22.31 0.32 -12.75
C TYR A 249 -23.45 1.11 -13.41
N ALA A 250 -23.43 1.25 -14.73
CA ALA A 250 -24.47 1.98 -15.45
C ALA A 250 -25.86 1.35 -15.26
N ILE A 251 -25.97 0.02 -15.34
CA ILE A 251 -27.24 -0.70 -15.12
C ILE A 251 -27.77 -0.46 -13.71
N ILE A 252 -26.93 -0.59 -12.67
CA ILE A 252 -27.34 -0.36 -11.28
C ILE A 252 -27.87 1.07 -11.08
N ARG A 253 -27.21 2.06 -11.69
CA ARG A 253 -27.63 3.47 -11.61
C ARG A 253 -28.91 3.74 -12.38
N MET A 254 -29.14 3.01 -13.46
CA MET A 254 -30.37 3.09 -14.25
C MET A 254 -31.56 2.48 -13.50
N ASP A 255 -31.39 1.31 -12.89
CA ASP A 255 -32.40 0.65 -12.06
C ASP A 255 -32.82 1.54 -10.86
N ASP A 256 -31.85 2.22 -10.24
CA ASP A 256 -32.09 3.21 -9.20
C ASP A 256 -33.06 4.32 -9.64
N ILE A 257 -32.97 4.77 -10.89
CA ILE A 257 -33.80 5.84 -11.44
C ILE A 257 -35.20 5.33 -11.78
N PHE A 258 -35.31 4.16 -12.40
CA PHE A 258 -36.60 3.61 -12.81
C PHE A 258 -37.51 3.34 -11.62
N GLU A 259 -36.98 2.84 -10.50
CA GLU A 259 -37.80 2.65 -9.30
C GLU A 259 -38.22 3.98 -8.66
N LYS A 260 -37.30 4.97 -8.57
CA LYS A 260 -37.61 6.28 -7.98
C LYS A 260 -38.67 7.04 -8.77
N THR A 261 -38.61 6.96 -10.09
CA THR A 261 -39.51 7.70 -10.98
C THR A 261 -40.81 6.96 -11.27
N LYS A 262 -40.85 5.63 -11.05
CA LYS A 262 -41.95 4.72 -11.47
C LYS A 262 -42.32 4.83 -12.95
N LYS A 263 -41.47 5.44 -13.79
CA LYS A 263 -41.72 5.67 -15.22
C LYS A 263 -40.85 4.71 -16.05
N LYS A 264 -41.45 4.07 -17.07
CA LYS A 264 -40.73 3.18 -18.00
C LYS A 264 -39.95 3.93 -19.08
N LYS A 265 -40.30 5.19 -19.38
CA LYS A 265 -39.56 6.07 -20.29
C LYS A 265 -38.97 7.23 -19.49
N VAL A 266 -37.65 7.21 -19.33
CA VAL A 266 -36.87 8.26 -18.66
C VAL A 266 -35.68 8.58 -19.56
N VAL A 267 -35.42 9.87 -19.77
CA VAL A 267 -34.19 10.31 -20.43
C VAL A 267 -33.01 9.93 -19.54
N LEU A 268 -32.09 9.12 -20.07
CA LEU A 268 -30.94 8.67 -19.30
C LEU A 268 -30.03 9.86 -18.93
N PRO A 269 -29.65 10.01 -17.65
CA PRO A 269 -28.65 10.99 -17.25
C PRO A 269 -27.35 10.84 -18.02
N LYS A 270 -26.68 11.98 -18.28
CA LYS A 270 -25.38 12.03 -18.95
C LYS A 270 -24.33 11.11 -18.31
N GLU A 271 -24.37 10.97 -16.99
CA GLU A 271 -23.49 10.05 -16.25
C GLU A 271 -23.66 8.60 -16.74
N ILE A 272 -24.91 8.10 -16.78
CA ILE A 272 -25.18 6.71 -17.19
C ILE A 272 -24.75 6.49 -18.64
N VAL A 273 -25.11 7.41 -19.53
CA VAL A 273 -24.69 7.35 -20.94
C VAL A 273 -23.16 7.35 -21.07
N HIS A 274 -22.46 8.16 -20.27
CA HIS A 274 -20.99 8.18 -20.24
C HIS A 274 -20.40 6.81 -19.88
N TYR A 275 -20.90 6.16 -18.83
CA TYR A 275 -20.39 4.85 -18.40
C TYR A 275 -20.72 3.71 -19.38
N ILE A 276 -21.89 3.75 -20.03
CA ILE A 276 -22.22 2.79 -21.10
C ILE A 276 -21.30 3.00 -22.31
N LYS A 277 -21.07 4.26 -22.72
CA LYS A 277 -20.10 4.59 -23.79
C LYS A 277 -18.70 4.13 -23.44
N LYS A 278 -18.22 4.42 -22.22
CA LYS A 278 -16.93 3.96 -21.73
C LYS A 278 -16.82 2.44 -21.81
N SER A 279 -17.82 1.72 -21.32
CA SER A 279 -17.90 0.27 -21.41
C SER A 279 -17.84 -0.26 -22.85
N CYS A 280 -18.58 0.36 -23.77
CA CYS A 280 -18.56 0.00 -25.19
C CYS A 280 -17.18 0.22 -25.82
N ILE A 281 -16.55 1.38 -25.55
CA ILE A 281 -15.19 1.70 -26.01
C ILE A 281 -14.16 0.68 -25.49
N LEU A 282 -14.37 0.18 -24.27
CA LEU A 282 -13.55 -0.87 -23.66
C LEU A 282 -13.87 -2.29 -24.19
N GLY A 283 -14.76 -2.43 -25.17
CA GLY A 283 -15.04 -3.68 -25.86
C GLY A 283 -16.25 -4.48 -25.37
N ASN A 284 -17.08 -3.93 -24.47
CA ASN A 284 -18.29 -4.62 -24.03
C ASN A 284 -19.40 -4.51 -25.10
N LYS A 285 -19.64 -5.60 -25.84
CA LYS A 285 -20.67 -5.66 -26.90
C LYS A 285 -22.07 -5.32 -26.40
N LYS A 286 -22.48 -5.81 -25.23
CA LYS A 286 -23.82 -5.53 -24.67
C LYS A 286 -24.02 -4.04 -24.43
N ALA A 287 -22.97 -3.33 -24.01
CA ALA A 287 -23.01 -1.89 -23.83
C ALA A 287 -23.13 -1.13 -25.17
N CYS A 288 -22.44 -1.59 -26.22
CA CYS A 288 -22.57 -1.03 -27.57
C CYS A 288 -23.99 -1.22 -28.12
N ASP A 289 -24.51 -2.46 -28.07
CA ASP A 289 -25.87 -2.78 -28.51
C ASP A 289 -26.93 -1.97 -27.75
N PHE A 290 -26.69 -1.72 -26.46
CA PHE A 290 -27.56 -0.87 -25.65
C PHE A 290 -27.60 0.57 -26.19
N LEU A 291 -26.45 1.16 -26.53
CA LEU A 291 -26.39 2.52 -27.08
C LEU A 291 -27.10 2.63 -28.42
N GLU A 292 -26.91 1.66 -29.31
CA GLU A 292 -27.58 1.66 -30.63
C GLU A 292 -29.10 1.64 -30.51
N LYS A 293 -29.64 0.87 -29.55
CA LYS A 293 -31.09 0.80 -29.28
C LYS A 293 -31.67 2.07 -28.65
N PHE A 294 -30.87 2.82 -27.89
CA PHE A 294 -31.29 4.06 -27.23
C PHE A 294 -31.01 5.33 -28.05
N SER A 295 -30.29 5.21 -29.16
CA SER A 295 -30.00 6.32 -30.09
C SER A 295 -31.02 6.43 -31.24
N LYS A 296 -31.96 5.49 -31.32
CA LYS A 296 -33.10 5.47 -32.25
C LYS A 296 -34.38 5.82 -31.50
#